data_AF-A0A3M0E2G2-F1
#
_entry.id   AF-A0A3M0E2G2-F1
#
_cell.length_a   1.000
_cell.length_b   1.000
_cell.length_c   1.000
_cell.angle_alpha   90.00
_cell.angle_beta   90.00
_cell.angle_gamma   90.00
#
_symmetry.space_group_name_H-M   'P 1'
#
loop_
_entity.id
_entity.type
_entity.pdbx_description
1 polymer ?
#
loop_
_entity_poly.entity_id
_entity_poly.type
_entity_poly.pdbx_seq_one_letter_code
_entity_poly.pdbx_strand_id
1 'polypeptide(L)'
;MSTRLNVDYWSSLYPVYTNYGEKYRDAMECTQLLDRAESLWNWKGLNRSIPFDDIAPIIEQVDFEEYVRCPQQNAVESLSSRLCDHEILNSGSLVTPAFLLHLAASEPDQYSVKFPIYDRRVWNAYVYLWGHRGKGDHLYTAASHSPSKYEDFCQKFSQACPDGKGREYERALFMFGGFIMDIPPKDETTRIEKVDEILEKQEQALSKTQQRADCVAVDIDGVYDAR
;
A
#
# COMPACT_ATOMS: atom_id res chain seq x y z
N MET A 1 20.04 4.16 7.67
CA MET A 1 18.94 4.76 8.46
C MET A 1 17.81 3.74 8.53
N SER A 2 17.24 3.48 9.71
CA SER A 2 16.03 2.64 9.83
C SER A 2 14.82 3.56 9.77
N THR A 3 14.36 3.91 8.57
CA THR A 3 13.22 4.80 8.38
C THR A 3 11.93 4.03 8.63
N ARG A 4 11.47 4.00 9.89
CA ARG A 4 10.10 3.55 10.18
C ARG A 4 9.11 4.51 9.54
N LEU A 5 8.14 3.98 8.81
CA LEU A 5 7.07 4.76 8.19
C LEU A 5 6.25 5.48 9.27
N ASN A 6 6.12 6.80 9.18
CA ASN A 6 5.19 7.55 10.02
C ASN A 6 3.76 7.33 9.50
N VAL A 7 3.11 6.29 10.03
CA VAL A 7 1.79 5.83 9.58
C VAL A 7 0.73 6.93 9.70
N ASP A 8 0.68 7.63 10.82
CA ASP A 8 -0.34 8.64 11.07
C ASP A 8 -0.18 9.82 10.11
N TYR A 9 1.05 10.28 9.85
CA TYR A 9 1.31 11.33 8.87
C TYR A 9 0.89 10.92 7.46
N TRP A 10 1.42 9.80 6.94
CA TRP A 10 1.19 9.42 5.55
C TRP A 10 -0.27 9.01 5.28
N SER A 11 -0.92 8.35 6.24
CA SER A 11 -2.34 7.99 6.11
C SER A 11 -3.26 9.21 6.17
N SER A 12 -2.90 10.28 6.92
CA SER A 12 -3.70 11.52 6.99
C SER A 12 -3.80 12.26 5.66
N LEU A 13 -2.83 12.06 4.76
CA LEU A 13 -2.84 12.67 3.43
C LEU A 13 -3.85 11.97 2.49
N TYR A 14 -4.22 10.72 2.78
CA TYR A 14 -4.99 9.89 1.88
C TYR A 14 -6.39 10.44 1.50
N PRO A 15 -7.21 10.97 2.43
CA PRO A 15 -8.51 11.57 2.10
C PRO A 15 -8.39 12.88 1.30
N VAL A 16 -7.29 13.63 1.47
CA VAL A 16 -7.07 14.90 0.77
C VAL A 16 -6.85 14.66 -0.73
N TYR A 17 -6.19 13.56 -1.07
CA TYR A 17 -5.81 13.26 -2.45
C TYR A 17 -6.72 12.24 -3.14
N THR A 18 -7.60 11.54 -2.42
CA THR A 18 -8.46 10.48 -3.00
C THR A 18 -9.78 10.30 -2.23
N ASN A 19 -10.84 9.86 -2.94
CA ASN A 19 -12.10 9.38 -2.33
C ASN A 19 -12.11 7.87 -2.05
N TYR A 20 -10.95 7.23 -2.12
CA TYR A 20 -10.83 5.78 -2.06
C TYR A 20 -11.15 5.19 -0.69
N GLY A 21 -11.04 5.97 0.38
CA GLY A 21 -11.26 5.50 1.74
C GLY A 21 -12.73 5.24 2.04
N GLU A 22 -13.59 6.14 1.56
CA GLU A 22 -15.04 6.02 1.70
C GLU A 22 -15.57 4.86 0.86
N LYS A 23 -15.19 4.81 -0.43
CA LYS A 23 -15.55 3.71 -1.33
C LYS A 23 -15.22 2.34 -0.76
N TYR A 24 -14.04 2.18 -0.17
CA TYR A 24 -13.65 0.92 0.47
C TYR A 24 -14.56 0.57 1.64
N ARG A 25 -14.82 1.52 2.55
CA ARG A 25 -15.67 1.29 3.72
C ARG A 25 -17.08 0.89 3.27
N ASP A 26 -17.67 1.64 2.36
CA ASP A 26 -19.05 1.42 1.90
C ASP A 26 -19.17 0.05 1.19
N ALA A 27 -18.17 -0.34 0.37
CA ALA A 27 -18.14 -1.66 -0.26
C ALA A 27 -17.99 -2.82 0.75
N MET A 28 -17.30 -2.60 1.87
CA MET A 28 -17.14 -3.64 2.90
C MET A 28 -18.42 -3.86 3.71
N GLU A 29 -19.45 -3.01 3.57
CA GLU A 29 -20.79 -3.26 4.13
C GLU A 29 -21.52 -4.39 3.38
N CYS A 30 -21.12 -4.71 2.15
CA CYS A 30 -21.64 -5.84 1.40
C CYS A 30 -21.22 -7.17 2.07
N THR A 31 -22.15 -8.12 2.14
CA THR A 31 -21.89 -9.45 2.73
C THR A 31 -21.22 -10.39 1.74
N GLN A 32 -21.56 -10.31 0.46
CA GLN A 32 -21.03 -11.22 -0.56
C GLN A 32 -19.76 -10.67 -1.19
N LEU A 33 -18.81 -11.56 -1.48
CA LEU A 33 -17.55 -11.21 -2.16
C LEU A 33 -17.80 -10.60 -3.54
N LEU A 34 -18.79 -11.11 -4.28
CA LEU A 34 -19.13 -10.61 -5.61
C LEU A 34 -19.52 -9.13 -5.56
N ASP A 35 -20.43 -8.76 -4.64
CA ASP A 35 -20.88 -7.37 -4.44
C ASP A 35 -19.72 -6.45 -4.00
N ARG A 36 -18.85 -6.95 -3.09
CA ARG A 36 -17.62 -6.23 -2.68
C ARG A 36 -16.70 -5.98 -3.86
N ALA A 37 -16.50 -7.00 -4.71
CA ALA A 37 -15.63 -6.95 -5.86
C ALA A 37 -16.19 -6.00 -6.94
N GLU A 38 -17.49 -6.05 -7.21
CA GLU A 38 -18.17 -5.15 -8.15
C GLU A 38 -17.99 -3.69 -7.74
N SER A 39 -18.31 -3.40 -6.46
CA SER A 39 -18.25 -2.06 -5.88
C SER A 39 -16.84 -1.45 -5.95
N LEU A 40 -15.81 -2.30 -5.83
CA LEU A 40 -14.40 -1.90 -5.85
C LEU A 40 -13.68 -2.25 -7.15
N TRP A 41 -14.37 -2.68 -8.20
CA TRP A 41 -13.67 -3.22 -9.36
C TRP A 41 -12.76 -2.19 -10.02
N ASN A 42 -13.26 -0.95 -10.15
CA ASN A 42 -12.50 0.18 -10.69
C ASN A 42 -11.69 0.93 -9.61
N TRP A 43 -11.57 0.37 -8.40
CA TRP A 43 -10.84 0.98 -7.30
C TRP A 43 -9.33 0.82 -7.49
N LYS A 44 -8.60 1.94 -7.43
CA LYS A 44 -7.12 1.99 -7.52
C LYS A 44 -6.49 1.31 -8.76
N GLY A 45 -7.27 0.93 -9.77
CA GLY A 45 -6.79 0.19 -10.95
C GLY A 45 -6.29 -1.22 -10.62
N LEU A 46 -6.80 -1.85 -9.56
CA LEU A 46 -6.42 -3.20 -9.15
C LEU A 46 -6.98 -4.29 -10.08
N ASN A 47 -8.02 -3.97 -10.85
CA ASN A 47 -8.56 -4.85 -11.90
C ASN A 47 -7.64 -5.05 -13.11
N ARG A 48 -6.57 -4.25 -13.26
CA ARG A 48 -5.66 -4.33 -14.42
C ARG A 48 -6.37 -4.34 -15.78
N SER A 49 -7.43 -3.54 -15.91
CA SER A 49 -8.23 -3.39 -17.13
C SER A 49 -9.06 -4.63 -17.52
N ILE A 50 -9.23 -5.58 -16.61
CA ILE A 50 -10.15 -6.71 -16.77
C ILE A 50 -11.59 -6.19 -16.60
N PRO A 51 -12.51 -6.42 -17.56
CA PRO A 51 -13.93 -6.14 -17.38
C PRO A 51 -14.54 -6.93 -16.22
N PHE A 52 -15.48 -6.35 -15.47
CA PHE A 52 -16.08 -7.04 -14.33
C PHE A 52 -16.87 -8.29 -14.78
N ASP A 53 -17.61 -8.18 -15.89
CA ASP A 53 -18.42 -9.26 -16.45
C ASP A 53 -17.60 -10.52 -16.78
N ASP A 54 -16.30 -10.37 -17.06
CA ASP A 54 -15.41 -11.49 -17.36
C ASP A 54 -14.95 -12.22 -16.08
N ILE A 55 -14.76 -11.50 -14.98
CA ILE A 55 -14.30 -12.08 -13.71
C ILE A 55 -15.45 -12.58 -12.83
N ALA A 56 -16.64 -11.97 -12.93
CA ALA A 56 -17.77 -12.26 -12.05
C ALA A 56 -18.13 -13.76 -12.00
N PRO A 57 -18.22 -14.48 -13.14
CA PRO A 57 -18.49 -15.92 -13.13
C PRO A 57 -17.44 -16.74 -12.39
N ILE A 58 -16.17 -16.29 -12.41
CA ILE A 58 -15.10 -16.97 -11.67
C ILE A 58 -15.24 -16.70 -10.17
N ILE A 59 -15.59 -15.47 -9.79
CA ILE A 59 -15.78 -15.13 -8.38
C ILE A 59 -16.90 -15.99 -7.77
N GLU A 60 -17.98 -16.23 -8.52
CA GLU A 60 -19.11 -17.07 -8.08
C GLU A 60 -18.75 -18.57 -7.97
N GLN A 61 -17.83 -19.06 -8.80
CA GLN A 61 -17.46 -20.48 -8.87
C GLN A 61 -16.32 -20.87 -7.91
N VAL A 62 -15.51 -19.92 -7.46
CA VAL A 62 -14.35 -20.17 -6.61
C VAL A 62 -14.78 -20.13 -5.13
N ASP A 63 -14.44 -21.18 -4.39
CA ASP A 63 -14.49 -21.15 -2.92
C ASP A 63 -13.28 -20.37 -2.37
N PHE A 64 -13.45 -19.06 -2.18
CA PHE A 64 -12.38 -18.22 -1.66
C PHE A 64 -12.02 -18.52 -0.21
N GLU A 65 -12.89 -19.14 0.59
CA GLU A 65 -12.56 -19.48 1.97
C GLU A 65 -11.43 -20.52 2.02
N GLU A 66 -11.40 -21.47 1.08
CA GLU A 66 -10.30 -22.43 0.95
C GLU A 66 -8.97 -21.71 0.66
N TYR A 67 -8.97 -20.77 -0.28
CA TYR A 67 -7.78 -19.99 -0.61
C TYR A 67 -7.30 -19.14 0.56
N VAL A 68 -8.22 -18.51 1.28
CA VAL A 68 -7.91 -17.68 2.45
C VAL A 68 -7.30 -18.51 3.59
N ARG A 69 -7.58 -19.83 3.67
CA ARG A 69 -6.95 -20.74 4.64
C ARG A 69 -5.53 -21.16 4.25
N CYS A 70 -5.18 -21.11 2.97
CA CYS A 70 -3.84 -21.48 2.48
C CYS A 70 -2.73 -20.48 2.89
N PRO A 71 -1.46 -20.89 2.81
CA PRO A 71 -0.32 -19.95 2.81
C PRO A 71 -0.43 -18.94 1.67
N GLN A 72 0.05 -17.71 1.89
CA GLN A 72 -0.14 -16.59 0.96
C GLN A 72 0.44 -16.87 -0.43
N GLN A 73 1.63 -17.49 -0.48
CA GLN A 73 2.25 -17.88 -1.75
C GLN A 73 1.33 -18.80 -2.54
N ASN A 74 0.89 -19.90 -1.94
CA ASN A 74 0.07 -20.92 -2.61
C ASN A 74 -1.29 -20.36 -3.04
N ALA A 75 -1.91 -19.53 -2.19
CA ALA A 75 -3.20 -18.92 -2.48
C ALA A 75 -3.12 -18.00 -3.70
N VAL A 76 -2.14 -17.08 -3.72
CA VAL A 76 -2.00 -16.12 -4.83
C VAL A 76 -1.57 -16.81 -6.13
N GLU A 77 -0.68 -17.79 -6.04
CA GLU A 77 -0.17 -18.55 -7.19
C GLU A 77 -1.27 -19.40 -7.82
N SER A 78 -2.04 -20.12 -7.01
CA SER A 78 -3.13 -20.97 -7.50
C SER A 78 -4.25 -20.13 -8.11
N LEU A 79 -4.61 -19.00 -7.49
CA LEU A 79 -5.65 -18.12 -8.01
C LEU A 79 -5.17 -17.43 -9.28
N SER A 80 -3.93 -16.94 -9.32
CA SER A 80 -3.34 -16.36 -10.53
C SER A 80 -3.31 -17.38 -11.68
N SER A 81 -2.95 -18.63 -11.40
CA SER A 81 -2.90 -19.70 -12.41
C SER A 81 -4.30 -19.98 -12.96
N ARG A 82 -5.30 -20.13 -12.08
CA ARG A 82 -6.71 -20.29 -12.49
C ARG A 82 -7.17 -19.13 -13.38
N LEU A 83 -6.89 -17.89 -13.01
CA LEU A 83 -7.28 -16.73 -13.84
C LEU A 83 -6.55 -16.70 -15.19
N CYS A 84 -5.33 -17.23 -15.29
CA CYS A 84 -4.66 -17.41 -16.58
C CYS A 84 -5.31 -18.53 -17.41
N ASP A 85 -5.66 -19.66 -16.77
CA ASP A 85 -6.30 -20.81 -17.42
C ASP A 85 -7.67 -20.47 -18.02
N HIS A 86 -8.38 -19.51 -17.40
CA HIS A 86 -9.63 -18.94 -17.89
C HIS A 86 -9.44 -17.74 -18.85
N GLU A 87 -8.20 -17.46 -19.28
CA GLU A 87 -7.85 -16.37 -20.21
C GLU A 87 -8.24 -14.96 -19.71
N ILE A 88 -8.49 -14.80 -18.40
CA ILE A 88 -8.81 -13.51 -17.77
C ILE A 88 -7.57 -12.66 -17.55
N LEU A 89 -6.47 -13.32 -17.17
CA LEU A 89 -5.17 -12.68 -17.00
C LEU A 89 -4.24 -13.05 -18.15
N ASN A 90 -3.82 -12.04 -18.90
CA ASN A 90 -2.80 -12.17 -19.95
C ASN A 90 -1.36 -12.26 -19.39
N SER A 91 -1.19 -12.11 -18.08
CA SER A 91 0.11 -12.12 -17.42
C SER A 91 -0.03 -12.76 -16.04
N GLY A 92 1.02 -13.40 -15.53
CA GLY A 92 1.11 -13.86 -14.14
C GLY A 92 1.17 -12.71 -13.10
N SER A 93 0.48 -11.60 -13.36
CA SER A 93 0.34 -10.48 -12.44
C SER A 93 -0.44 -10.91 -11.20
N LEU A 94 0.15 -10.65 -10.03
CA LEU A 94 -0.44 -11.03 -8.75
C LEU A 94 -1.39 -9.98 -8.17
N VAL A 95 -1.54 -8.82 -8.81
CA VAL A 95 -2.32 -7.69 -8.27
C VAL A 95 -3.79 -8.03 -8.12
N THR A 96 -4.44 -8.52 -9.19
CA THR A 96 -5.86 -8.86 -9.16
C THR A 96 -6.14 -10.09 -8.28
N PRO A 97 -5.36 -11.19 -8.34
CA PRO A 97 -5.49 -12.28 -7.38
C PRO A 97 -5.35 -11.83 -5.92
N ALA A 98 -4.31 -11.03 -5.60
CA ALA A 98 -4.11 -10.51 -4.24
C ALA A 98 -5.28 -9.62 -3.80
N PHE A 99 -5.85 -8.82 -4.71
CA PHE A 99 -7.02 -8.00 -4.43
C PHE A 99 -8.25 -8.84 -4.10
N LEU A 100 -8.55 -9.89 -4.87
CA LEU A 100 -9.68 -10.78 -4.57
C LEU A 100 -9.49 -11.51 -3.23
N LEU A 101 -8.29 -12.01 -2.95
CA LEU A 101 -7.94 -12.62 -1.66
C LEU A 101 -8.07 -11.62 -0.51
N HIS A 102 -7.71 -10.36 -0.73
CA HIS A 102 -7.88 -9.30 0.25
C HIS A 102 -9.37 -9.10 0.60
N LEU A 103 -10.24 -8.99 -0.41
CA LEU A 103 -11.67 -8.80 -0.21
C LEU A 103 -12.32 -10.00 0.49
N ALA A 104 -11.89 -11.22 0.13
CA ALA A 104 -12.38 -12.45 0.73
C ALA A 104 -11.91 -12.63 2.19
N ALA A 105 -10.74 -12.12 2.55
CA ALA A 105 -10.17 -12.22 3.88
C ALA A 105 -10.45 -10.99 4.78
N SER A 106 -11.23 -10.03 4.29
CA SER A 106 -11.60 -8.81 5.04
C SER A 106 -13.04 -8.89 5.54
N GLU A 107 -13.31 -8.19 6.63
CA GLU A 107 -14.64 -8.00 7.22
C GLU A 107 -14.97 -6.49 7.27
N PRO A 108 -16.24 -6.09 7.48
CA PRO A 108 -16.66 -4.68 7.51
C PRO A 108 -15.75 -3.78 8.38
N ASP A 109 -15.37 -4.30 9.55
CA ASP A 109 -14.56 -3.68 10.58
C ASP A 109 -13.09 -4.17 10.57
N GLN A 110 -12.74 -5.23 9.83
CA GLN A 110 -11.40 -5.81 9.83
C GLN A 110 -10.73 -5.81 8.45
N TYR A 111 -9.61 -5.10 8.33
CA TYR A 111 -8.76 -5.13 7.14
C TYR A 111 -7.92 -6.41 7.11
N SER A 112 -7.84 -7.08 5.95
CA SER A 112 -6.96 -8.25 5.82
C SER A 112 -5.48 -7.86 5.84
N VAL A 113 -4.85 -8.09 6.99
CA VAL A 113 -3.40 -8.01 7.18
C VAL A 113 -2.69 -9.25 6.62
N LYS A 114 -3.43 -10.37 6.45
CA LYS A 114 -2.91 -11.61 5.85
C LYS A 114 -2.69 -11.45 4.34
N PHE A 115 -3.65 -10.82 3.66
CA PHE A 115 -3.62 -10.50 2.24
C PHE A 115 -3.80 -8.99 2.06
N PRO A 116 -2.80 -8.17 2.36
CA PRO A 116 -2.87 -6.72 2.17
C PRO A 116 -2.98 -6.37 0.68
N ILE A 117 -3.59 -5.22 0.39
CA ILE A 117 -3.70 -4.69 -0.97
C ILE A 117 -2.29 -4.56 -1.58
N TYR A 118 -2.16 -5.12 -2.78
CA TYR A 118 -0.89 -5.23 -3.47
C TYR A 118 -0.94 -4.48 -4.80
N ASP A 119 -0.30 -3.32 -4.85
CA ASP A 119 -0.11 -2.57 -6.08
C ASP A 119 1.34 -2.08 -6.22
N ARG A 120 1.62 -1.37 -7.31
CA ARG A 120 2.97 -0.86 -7.57
C ARG A 120 3.43 0.13 -6.50
N ARG A 121 2.54 0.99 -5.99
CA ARG A 121 2.88 2.03 -5.01
C ARG A 121 3.24 1.38 -3.68
N VAL A 122 2.37 0.51 -3.20
CA VAL A 122 2.59 -0.25 -1.96
C VAL A 122 3.85 -1.13 -2.09
N TRP A 123 4.05 -1.79 -3.23
CA TRP A 123 5.26 -2.58 -3.48
C TRP A 123 6.54 -1.74 -3.45
N ASN A 124 6.57 -0.59 -4.13
CA ASN A 124 7.77 0.26 -4.13
C ASN A 124 8.04 0.88 -2.76
N ALA A 125 7.00 1.28 -2.02
CA ALA A 125 7.14 1.71 -0.64
C ALA A 125 7.78 0.62 0.22
N TYR A 126 7.28 -0.61 0.12
CA TYR A 126 7.83 -1.77 0.82
C TYR A 126 9.30 -2.04 0.44
N VAL A 127 9.60 -2.12 -0.85
CA VAL A 127 10.95 -2.38 -1.35
C VAL A 127 11.95 -1.35 -0.82
N TYR A 128 11.55 -0.08 -0.81
CA TYR A 128 12.37 1.02 -0.31
C TYR A 128 12.57 0.93 1.22
N LEU A 129 11.48 0.86 1.99
CA LEU A 129 11.53 0.88 3.46
C LEU A 129 12.27 -0.33 4.05
N TRP A 130 12.23 -1.48 3.39
CA TRP A 130 12.92 -2.71 3.83
C TRP A 130 14.31 -2.89 3.22
N GLY A 131 14.81 -1.91 2.44
CA GLY A 131 16.18 -1.95 1.93
C GLY A 131 16.45 -3.06 0.91
N HIS A 132 15.42 -3.53 0.21
CA HIS A 132 15.55 -4.52 -0.87
C HIS A 132 16.20 -3.93 -2.14
N ARG A 133 16.37 -2.61 -2.17
CA ARG A 133 17.06 -1.83 -3.20
C ARG A 133 17.98 -0.84 -2.51
N GLY A 134 19.13 -0.57 -3.13
CA GLY A 134 20.16 0.27 -2.55
C GLY A 134 20.68 1.33 -3.51
N LYS A 135 21.87 1.83 -3.20
CA LYS A 135 22.54 2.84 -4.01
C LYS A 135 22.77 2.33 -5.44
N GLY A 136 22.42 3.14 -6.44
CA GLY A 136 22.50 2.78 -7.86
C GLY A 136 21.28 2.04 -8.42
N ASP A 137 20.34 1.61 -7.58
CA ASP A 137 19.09 0.99 -8.02
C ASP A 137 17.98 2.01 -8.36
N HIS A 138 16.95 1.52 -9.06
CA HIS A 138 15.71 2.21 -9.33
C HIS A 138 14.51 1.51 -8.71
N LEU A 139 13.45 2.28 -8.44
CA LEU A 139 12.12 1.76 -8.13
C LEU A 139 11.56 0.95 -9.31
N TYR A 140 10.69 -0.01 -9.01
CA TYR A 140 10.10 -0.87 -10.03
C TYR A 140 9.00 -0.14 -10.83
N THR A 141 8.90 -0.47 -12.12
CA THR A 141 7.82 0.00 -13.01
C THR A 141 6.50 -0.74 -12.79
N ALA A 142 6.52 -1.88 -12.11
CA ALA A 142 5.35 -2.70 -11.74
C ALA A 142 5.57 -3.41 -10.39
N ALA A 143 4.49 -3.94 -9.80
CA ALA A 143 4.62 -4.84 -8.66
C ALA A 143 5.27 -6.17 -9.08
N SER A 144 5.87 -6.89 -8.14
CA SER A 144 6.48 -8.19 -8.43
C SER A 144 5.42 -9.22 -8.84
N HIS A 145 5.75 -10.05 -9.84
CA HIS A 145 4.92 -11.19 -10.26
C HIS A 145 5.32 -12.50 -9.55
N SER A 146 6.31 -12.46 -8.66
CA SER A 146 6.80 -13.64 -7.93
C SER A 146 5.94 -13.92 -6.68
N PRO A 147 5.31 -15.11 -6.57
CA PRO A 147 4.49 -15.47 -5.41
C PRO A 147 5.27 -15.47 -4.08
N SER A 148 6.53 -15.92 -4.09
CA SER A 148 7.38 -15.91 -2.89
C SER A 148 7.74 -14.49 -2.42
N LYS A 149 7.95 -13.55 -3.36
CA LYS A 149 8.12 -12.13 -3.01
C LYS A 149 6.84 -11.50 -2.47
N TYR A 150 5.68 -11.93 -2.97
CA TYR A 150 4.39 -11.51 -2.40
C TYR A 150 4.21 -12.06 -0.98
N GLU A 151 4.57 -13.32 -0.73
CA GLU A 151 4.53 -13.88 0.63
C GLU A 151 5.45 -13.13 1.60
N ASP A 152 6.70 -12.84 1.23
CA ASP A 152 7.61 -12.04 2.06
C ASP A 152 7.02 -10.65 2.35
N PHE A 153 6.41 -10.01 1.35
CA PHE A 153 5.68 -8.76 1.55
C PHE A 153 4.54 -8.92 2.57
N CYS A 154 3.67 -9.93 2.44
CA CYS A 154 2.57 -10.17 3.37
C CYS A 154 3.06 -10.40 4.79
N GLN A 155 4.11 -11.21 4.97
CA GLN A 155 4.70 -11.49 6.28
C GLN A 155 5.28 -10.22 6.91
N LYS A 156 6.04 -9.42 6.16
CA LYS A 156 6.60 -8.16 6.64
C LYS A 156 5.53 -7.11 6.93
N PHE A 157 4.51 -7.02 6.08
CA PHE A 157 3.35 -6.16 6.32
C PHE A 157 2.70 -6.54 7.65
N SER A 158 2.41 -7.83 7.87
CA SER A 158 1.80 -8.30 9.11
C SER A 158 2.67 -8.08 10.34
N GLN A 159 3.99 -8.17 10.23
CA GLN A 159 4.92 -7.94 11.35
C GLN A 159 5.08 -6.46 11.70
N ALA A 160 4.98 -5.58 10.71
CA ALA A 160 5.23 -4.14 10.89
C ALA A 160 3.95 -3.31 11.06
N CYS A 161 2.80 -3.85 10.67
CA CYS A 161 1.50 -3.21 10.84
C CYS A 161 1.19 -3.03 12.32
N PRO A 162 0.90 -1.81 12.80
CA PRO A 162 0.42 -1.62 14.16
C PRO A 162 -0.94 -2.30 14.37
N ASP A 163 -1.17 -2.81 15.59
CA ASP A 163 -2.41 -3.51 15.95
C ASP A 163 -3.65 -2.65 15.63
N GLY A 164 -4.62 -3.25 14.93
CA GLY A 164 -5.87 -2.59 14.54
C GLY A 164 -5.73 -1.50 13.46
N LYS A 165 -4.51 -1.20 12.98
CA LYS A 165 -4.24 -0.12 12.01
C LYS A 165 -3.98 -0.61 10.57
N GLY A 166 -4.51 -1.78 10.18
CA GLY A 166 -4.26 -2.37 8.85
C GLY A 166 -4.59 -1.43 7.69
N ARG A 167 -5.72 -0.72 7.78
CA ARG A 167 -6.16 0.24 6.74
C ARG A 167 -5.22 1.44 6.68
N GLU A 168 -4.92 2.04 7.83
CA GLU A 168 -4.05 3.20 7.95
C GLU A 168 -2.65 2.86 7.47
N TYR A 169 -2.17 1.65 7.76
CA TYR A 169 -0.87 1.18 7.33
C TYR A 169 -0.78 1.02 5.81
N GLU A 170 -1.78 0.40 5.17
CA GLU A 170 -1.83 0.34 3.70
C GLU A 170 -1.91 1.74 3.09
N ARG A 171 -2.79 2.61 3.62
CA ARG A 171 -2.92 3.99 3.13
C ARG A 171 -1.60 4.75 3.22
N ALA A 172 -0.88 4.58 4.32
CA ALA A 172 0.43 5.19 4.51
C ALA A 172 1.44 4.69 3.47
N LEU A 173 1.51 3.38 3.22
CA LEU A 173 2.37 2.80 2.19
C LEU A 173 1.99 3.26 0.79
N PHE A 174 0.69 3.33 0.49
CA PHE A 174 0.17 3.80 -0.80
C PHE A 174 0.54 5.26 -1.06
N MET A 175 0.36 6.14 -0.06
CA MET A 175 0.70 7.56 -0.17
C MET A 175 2.21 7.77 -0.28
N PHE A 176 2.99 7.10 0.57
CA PHE A 176 4.45 7.18 0.52
C PHE A 176 4.99 6.64 -0.81
N GLY A 177 4.48 5.49 -1.26
CA GLY A 177 4.82 4.88 -2.54
C GLY A 177 4.51 5.78 -3.72
N GLY A 178 3.34 6.43 -3.72
CA GLY A 178 2.99 7.46 -4.69
C GLY A 178 3.98 8.62 -4.67
N PHE A 179 4.27 9.17 -3.50
CA PHE A 179 5.22 10.28 -3.33
C PHE A 179 6.60 9.95 -3.91
N ILE A 180 7.21 8.82 -3.55
CA ILE A 180 8.56 8.47 -4.02
C ILE A 180 8.60 8.19 -5.53
N MET A 181 7.50 7.70 -6.10
CA MET A 181 7.37 7.43 -7.52
C MET A 181 7.10 8.70 -8.35
N ASP A 182 6.53 9.74 -7.74
CA ASP A 182 6.22 11.01 -8.40
C ASP A 182 7.38 12.01 -8.36
N ILE A 183 8.50 11.65 -7.72
CA ILE A 183 9.75 12.42 -7.74
C ILE A 183 10.23 12.56 -9.20
N PRO A 184 10.42 13.80 -9.72
CA PRO A 184 10.89 14.00 -11.09
C PRO A 184 12.24 13.34 -11.37
N PRO A 185 12.64 13.12 -12.63
CA PRO A 185 11.85 13.31 -13.84
C PRO A 185 10.79 12.20 -13.97
N LYS A 186 9.58 12.55 -14.42
CA LYS A 186 8.41 11.62 -14.39
C LYS A 186 8.46 10.52 -15.47
N ASP A 187 9.34 10.70 -16.44
CA ASP A 187 9.59 9.83 -17.59
C ASP A 187 10.67 8.76 -17.32
N GLU A 188 11.29 8.76 -16.14
CA GLU A 188 12.23 7.73 -15.72
C GLU A 188 11.77 7.06 -14.42
N THR A 189 12.21 5.82 -14.19
CA THR A 189 12.06 5.20 -12.87
C THR A 189 12.86 5.97 -11.83
N THR A 190 12.30 6.23 -10.66
CA THR A 190 12.99 6.98 -9.60
C THR A 190 14.21 6.21 -9.08
N ARG A 191 15.36 6.87 -9.02
CA ARG A 191 16.57 6.34 -8.38
C ARG A 191 16.44 6.38 -6.86
N ILE A 192 16.88 5.34 -6.17
CA ILE A 192 16.82 5.25 -4.69
C ILE A 192 17.55 6.42 -4.03
N GLU A 193 18.73 6.78 -4.52
CA GLU A 193 19.52 7.93 -4.02
C GLU A 193 18.72 9.24 -4.02
N LYS A 194 17.86 9.44 -5.03
CA LYS A 194 17.05 10.64 -5.14
C LYS A 194 15.94 10.68 -4.11
N VAL A 195 15.40 9.51 -3.76
CA VAL A 195 14.44 9.36 -2.66
C VAL A 195 15.14 9.74 -1.35
N ASP A 196 16.32 9.18 -1.09
CA ASP A 196 17.12 9.46 0.10
C ASP A 196 17.41 10.97 0.25
N GLU A 197 17.93 11.60 -0.80
CA GLU A 197 18.22 13.04 -0.81
C GLU A 197 17.01 13.92 -0.48
N ILE A 198 15.82 13.55 -0.99
CA ILE A 198 14.60 14.33 -0.77
C ILE A 198 14.09 14.15 0.66
N LEU A 199 14.11 12.92 1.18
CA LEU A 199 13.69 12.65 2.55
C LEU A 199 14.63 13.30 3.56
N GLU A 200 15.95 13.26 3.33
CA GLU A 200 16.93 13.95 4.17
C GLU A 200 16.71 15.47 4.16
N LYS A 201 16.43 16.07 2.99
CA LYS A 201 16.12 17.51 2.91
C LYS A 201 14.85 17.87 3.67
N GLN A 202 13.82 17.03 3.61
CA GLN A 202 12.58 17.23 4.37
C GLN A 202 12.83 17.13 5.88
N GLU A 203 13.58 16.12 6.33
CA GLU A 203 13.95 15.94 7.73
C GLU A 203 14.74 17.16 8.24
N GLN A 204 15.75 17.61 7.49
CA GLN A 204 16.52 18.81 7.85
C GLN A 204 15.66 20.07 7.90
N ALA A 205 14.69 20.24 7.01
CA ALA A 205 13.79 21.39 7.02
C ALA A 205 12.87 21.38 8.26
N LEU A 206 12.41 20.20 8.68
CA LEU A 206 11.61 20.02 9.89
C LEU A 206 12.45 20.28 11.14
N SER A 207 13.66 19.73 11.24
CA SER A 207 14.55 19.97 12.37
C SER A 207 14.91 21.44 12.54
N LYS A 208 15.15 22.17 11.44
CA LYS A 208 15.41 23.62 11.48
C LYS A 208 14.18 24.42 11.92
N THR A 209 12.99 24.01 11.50
CA THR A 209 11.73 24.64 11.93
C THR A 209 11.46 24.41 13.40
N GLN A 210 11.73 23.20 13.91
CA GLN A 210 11.54 22.85 15.31
C GLN A 210 12.56 23.56 16.21
N GLN A 211 13.85 23.62 15.82
CA GLN A 211 14.85 24.42 16.52
C GLN A 211 14.46 25.91 16.57
N ARG A 212 13.87 26.45 15.50
CA ARG A 212 13.39 27.84 15.49
C ARG A 212 12.18 28.06 16.39
N ALA A 213 11.27 27.08 16.49
CA ALA A 213 10.14 27.12 17.41
C ALA A 213 10.60 27.01 18.88
N ASP A 214 11.57 26.14 19.17
CA ASP A 214 12.15 25.99 20.50
C ASP A 214 12.95 27.23 20.91
N CYS A 215 13.70 27.86 20.01
CA CYS A 215 14.37 29.14 20.28
C CYS A 215 13.40 30.30 20.55
N VAL A 216 12.21 30.31 19.93
CA VAL A 216 11.17 31.32 20.19
C VAL A 216 10.44 31.05 21.52
N ALA A 217 10.31 29.79 21.94
CA ALA A 217 9.72 29.42 23.23
C ALA A 217 10.66 29.70 24.42
N VAL A 218 11.98 29.64 24.22
CA VAL A 218 13.00 29.93 25.25
C VAL A 218 13.18 31.44 25.51
N ASP A 219 12.62 32.32 24.67
CA ASP A 219 12.79 33.77 24.77
C ASP A 219 11.61 34.51 25.45
N ILE A 220 10.76 33.79 26.21
CA ILE A 220 9.59 34.37 26.90
C ILE A 220 9.80 34.54 28.41
N ASP A 221 10.84 33.93 29.01
CA ASP A 221 11.15 34.08 30.44
C ASP A 221 12.20 35.17 30.75
N GLY A 222 12.55 36.00 29.78
CA GLY A 222 13.59 37.03 29.88
C GLY A 222 13.12 38.47 30.12
N VAL A 223 11.82 38.71 30.38
CA VAL A 223 11.31 40.08 30.62
C VAL A 223 10.43 40.15 31.86
N TYR A 224 11.04 39.99 33.03
CA TYR A 224 10.63 40.67 34.26
C TYR A 224 11.87 40.99 35.10
N ASP A 225 12.44 42.18 34.90
CA ASP A 225 12.82 43.07 36.00
C ASP A 225 13.35 44.41 35.47
N ALA A 226 12.54 45.46 35.60
CA ALA A 226 12.96 46.82 35.92
C ALA A 226 11.74 47.77 35.97
N ARG A 227 11.08 47.84 37.15
CA ARG A 227 10.80 49.09 37.88
C ARG A 227 9.84 48.87 39.06
#